data_AF-A0A2W4TQY3-F1
#
_entry.id   AF-A0A2W4TQY3-F1
#
_cell.length_a   1.000
_cell.length_b   1.000
_cell.length_c   1.000
_cell.angle_alpha   90.00
_cell.angle_beta   90.00
_cell.angle_gamma   90.00
#
_symmetry.space_group_name_H-M   'P 1'
#
loop_
_entity.id
_entity.type
_entity.pdbx_description
1 polymer ?
#
loop_
_entity_poly.entity_id
_entity_poly.type
_entity_poly.pdbx_seq_one_letter_code
_entity_poly.pdbx_strand_id
1 'polypeptide(L)' 'MIEDSEQVIGRELQFQANDNWRKYWVYSRRTEARAYLQTLADSPSTLVTRGDVPDRWNWLLNSYPQSEKIGRWTIFYPNT' A
#
# COMPACT_ATOMS: atom_id res chain seq x y z
N MET A 1 30.12 9.52 -28.99
CA MET A 1 30.71 9.17 -27.69
C MET A 1 29.78 9.78 -26.66
N ILE A 2 28.86 8.98 -26.10
CA ILE A 2 27.86 9.46 -25.15
C ILE A 2 28.39 9.03 -23.79
N GLU A 3 28.82 10.00 -22.99
CA GLU A 3 29.32 9.75 -21.64
C GLU A 3 28.13 9.37 -20.75
N ASP A 4 28.15 8.12 -20.30
CA ASP A 4 27.30 7.62 -19.22
C ASP A 4 27.54 8.51 -18.00
N SER A 5 26.61 9.44 -17.76
CA SER A 5 26.57 10.20 -16.54
C SER A 5 26.10 9.22 -15.46
N GLU A 6 27.04 8.66 -14.70
CA GLU A 6 26.76 7.83 -13.53
C GLU A 6 25.80 8.60 -12.60
N GLN A 7 24.50 8.30 -12.69
CA GLN A 7 23.54 8.72 -11.68
C GLN A 7 23.95 8.00 -10.40
N VAL A 8 24.65 8.72 -9.54
CA VAL A 8 24.85 8.33 -8.15
C VAL A 8 23.47 8.24 -7.53
N ILE A 9 22.91 7.03 -7.49
CA ILE A 9 21.68 6.72 -6.75
C ILE A 9 22.06 6.83 -5.27
N GLY A 10 22.04 8.04 -4.77
CA GLY A 10 22.15 8.34 -3.34
C GLY A 10 20.97 7.67 -2.66
N ARG A 11 21.24 6.52 -2.03
CA ARG A 11 20.25 5.80 -1.23
C ARG A 11 19.95 6.68 -0.01
N GLU A 12 18.90 7.48 -0.08
CA GLU A 12 18.39 8.19 1.09
C GLU A 12 17.95 7.16 2.13
N LEU A 13 18.78 6.98 3.16
CA LEU A 13 18.42 6.25 4.35
C LEU A 13 17.46 7.12 5.17
N GLN A 14 16.19 7.08 4.80
CA GLN A 14 15.10 7.64 5.59
C GLN A 14 14.88 6.74 6.83
N PHE A 15 15.73 6.88 7.85
CA PHE A 15 15.45 6.31 9.16
C PHE A 15 14.30 7.11 9.76
N GLN A 16 13.19 6.45 10.09
CA GLN A 16 12.05 7.13 10.70
C GLN A 16 12.47 7.71 12.06
N ALA A 17 12.33 9.03 12.22
CA ALA A 17 12.80 9.76 13.41
C ALA A 17 12.02 9.39 14.70
N ASN A 18 10.87 8.72 14.58
CA ASN A 18 10.01 8.34 15.70
C ASN A 18 9.02 7.23 15.30
N ASP A 19 8.28 6.73 16.30
CA ASP A 19 7.25 5.70 16.17
C ASP A 19 5.89 6.20 15.63
N ASN A 20 5.81 7.42 15.08
CA ASN A 20 4.53 7.97 14.61
C ASN A 20 3.87 7.11 13.52
N TRP A 21 4.62 6.27 12.82
CA TRP A 21 4.08 5.30 11.88
C TRP A 21 3.05 4.35 12.53
N ARG A 22 3.18 4.06 13.83
CA ARG A 22 2.27 3.16 14.58
C ARG A 22 0.84 3.65 14.59
N LYS A 23 0.61 4.96 14.47
CA LYS A 23 -0.76 5.52 14.45
C LYS A 23 -1.53 5.12 13.20
N TYR A 24 -0.84 4.68 12.14
CA TYR A 24 -1.44 4.19 10.90
C TYR A 24 -1.64 2.67 10.90
N TRP A 25 -1.26 1.97 11.97
CA TRP A 25 -1.52 0.53 12.08
C TRP A 25 -3.01 0.26 12.28
N VAL A 26 -3.57 -0.49 11.34
CA VAL A 26 -4.95 -0.98 11.44
C VAL A 26 -4.95 -2.39 12.01
N TYR A 27 -5.42 -2.52 13.25
CA TYR A 27 -5.57 -3.82 13.89
C TYR A 27 -6.81 -4.54 13.35
N SER A 28 -6.61 -5.36 12.33
CA SER A 28 -7.64 -6.11 11.58
C SER A 28 -8.70 -6.87 12.40
N ARG A 29 -8.45 -7.19 13.67
CA ARG A 29 -9.37 -7.91 14.56
C ARG A 29 -10.25 -7.00 15.40
N ARG A 30 -10.02 -5.68 15.37
CA ARG A 30 -10.82 -4.70 16.09
C ARG A 30 -12.03 -4.29 15.26
N THR A 31 -13.14 -4.02 15.94
CA THR A 31 -14.41 -3.61 15.33
C THR A 31 -14.29 -2.33 14.51
N GLU A 32 -13.42 -1.41 14.93
CA GLU A 32 -13.24 -0.10 14.29
C GLU A 32 -12.44 -0.18 12.98
N ALA A 33 -11.68 -1.26 12.78
CA ALA A 33 -10.79 -1.42 11.62
C ALA A 33 -11.54 -1.38 10.30
N ARG A 34 -12.75 -1.98 10.25
CA ARG A 34 -13.57 -2.01 9.04
C ARG A 34 -14.01 -0.62 8.62
N ALA A 35 -14.57 0.16 9.54
CA ALA A 35 -15.03 1.51 9.25
C ALA A 35 -13.88 2.39 8.78
N TYR A 36 -12.73 2.34 9.47
CA TYR A 36 -11.55 3.11 9.08
C TYR A 36 -11.03 2.72 7.69
N LEU A 37 -10.92 1.43 7.39
CA LEU A 37 -10.46 0.98 6.05
C LEU A 37 -11.44 1.32 4.94
N GLN A 38 -12.74 1.35 5.22
CA GLN A 38 -13.74 1.88 4.28
C GLN A 38 -13.46 3.35 3.96
N THR A 39 -13.22 4.20 4.97
CA THR A 39 -12.92 5.62 4.72
C THR A 39 -11.67 5.84 3.87
N LEU A 40 -10.65 4.98 4.03
CA LEU A 40 -9.45 5.01 3.20
C LEU A 40 -9.75 4.58 1.77
N ALA A 41 -10.54 3.53 1.59
CA ALA A 41 -10.91 2.99 0.28
C ALA A 41 -11.87 3.89 -0.50
N ASP A 42 -12.69 4.70 0.19
CA ASP A 42 -13.58 5.69 -0.43
C ASP A 42 -12.80 6.94 -0.91
N SER A 43 -11.55 7.11 -0.50
CA SER A 43 -10.64 8.16 -0.97
C SER A 43 -9.68 7.61 -2.04
N PRO A 44 -9.14 8.46 -2.94
CA PRO A 44 -8.11 8.04 -3.90
C PRO A 44 -6.93 7.41 -3.17
N SER A 45 -6.81 6.08 -3.29
CA SER A 45 -5.85 5.28 -2.53
C SER A 45 -5.42 4.06 -3.34
N THR A 46 -4.41 3.36 -2.85
CA THR A 46 -3.89 2.13 -3.45
C THR A 46 -3.62 1.13 -2.34
N LEU A 47 -4.08 -0.10 -2.52
CA LEU A 47 -3.83 -1.18 -1.58
C LEU A 47 -2.62 -1.99 -2.05
N VAL A 48 -1.65 -2.20 -1.17
CA VAL A 48 -0.46 -3.02 -1.44
C VAL A 48 -0.43 -4.19 -0.48
N THR A 49 -0.40 -5.41 -1.00
CA THR A 49 -0.32 -6.63 -0.21
C THR A 49 0.91 -7.45 -0.58
N ARG A 50 1.45 -8.15 0.41
CA ARG A 50 2.45 -9.20 0.17
C ARG A 50 1.71 -10.53 0.06
N GLY A 51 1.67 -11.11 -1.13
CA GLY A 51 0.82 -12.24 -1.44
C GLY A 51 -0.66 -11.85 -1.50
N ASP A 52 -1.52 -12.83 -1.26
CA ASP A 52 -2.96 -12.67 -1.46
C ASP A 52 -3.66 -11.98 -0.28
N VAL A 53 -4.77 -11.33 -0.59
CA VAL A 53 -5.64 -10.68 0.41
C VAL A 53 -6.48 -11.77 1.09
N PRO A 54 -6.51 -11.87 2.43
CA PRO A 54 -7.32 -12.88 3.10
C PRO A 54 -8.82 -12.66 2.83
N ASP A 55 -9.58 -13.75 2.68
CA ASP A 55 -11.01 -13.69 2.26
C ASP A 55 -11.88 -12.72 3.06
N ARG A 56 -11.62 -12.57 4.37
CA ARG A 56 -12.33 -11.62 5.24
C ARG A 56 -12.20 -10.15 4.81
N TRP A 57 -11.27 -9.85 3.90
CA TRP A 57 -10.99 -8.54 3.32
C TRP A 57 -11.42 -8.42 1.86
N ASN A 58 -12.07 -9.43 1.27
CA ASN A 58 -12.52 -9.36 -0.13
C ASN A 58 -13.48 -8.18 -0.37
N TRP A 59 -14.24 -7.77 0.65
CA TRP A 59 -15.08 -6.57 0.57
C TRP A 59 -14.30 -5.29 0.26
N LEU A 60 -13.03 -5.21 0.69
CA LEU A 60 -12.16 -4.06 0.45
C LEU A 60 -11.74 -3.97 -1.02
N LEU A 61 -11.61 -5.13 -1.69
CA LEU A 61 -11.23 -5.20 -3.11
C LEU A 61 -12.31 -4.66 -4.04
N ASN A 62 -13.55 -4.51 -3.57
CA ASN A 62 -14.62 -3.88 -4.34
C ASN A 62 -14.28 -2.42 -4.71
N SER A 63 -13.46 -1.73 -3.91
CA SER A 63 -12.99 -0.36 -4.18
C SER A 63 -11.80 -0.30 -5.15
N TYR A 64 -11.19 -1.45 -5.47
CA TYR A 64 -9.97 -1.54 -6.28
C TYR A 64 -10.13 -2.57 -7.41
N PRO A 65 -10.85 -2.22 -8.49
CA PRO A 65 -11.15 -3.13 -9.59
C PRO A 65 -9.90 -3.55 -10.40
N GLN A 66 -8.81 -2.78 -10.34
CA GLN A 66 -7.57 -3.07 -11.05
C GLN A 66 -6.54 -3.68 -10.11
N SER A 67 -5.73 -4.61 -10.61
CA SER A 67 -4.61 -5.15 -9.85
C SER A 67 -3.41 -5.53 -10.72
N GLU A 68 -2.21 -5.40 -10.16
CA GLU A 68 -0.95 -5.79 -10.79
C GLU A 68 -0.08 -6.58 -9.80
N LYS A 69 0.51 -7.68 -10.28
CA LYS A 69 1.39 -8.54 -9.48
C LYS A 69 2.85 -8.28 -9.83
N ILE A 70 3.64 -7.86 -8.83
CA ILE A 70 5.07 -7.56 -8.96
C ILE A 70 5.84 -8.47 -8.00
N GLY A 71 6.29 -9.63 -8.50
CA GLY A 71 6.97 -10.64 -7.71
C GLY A 71 6.10 -11.17 -6.56
N ARG A 72 6.46 -10.83 -5.32
CA ARG A 72 5.73 -11.22 -4.09
C ARG A 72 4.66 -10.21 -3.66
N TRP A 73 4.53 -9.11 -4.38
CA TRP A 73 3.60 -8.03 -4.06
C TRP A 73 2.45 -7.99 -5.06
N THR A 74 1.29 -7.57 -4.58
CA THR A 74 0.13 -7.25 -5.41
C THR A 74 -0.31 -5.83 -5.08
N ILE A 75 -0.51 -5.03 -6.11
CA ILE A 75 -0.97 -3.64 -6.02
C ILE A 75 -2.39 -3.59 -6.57
N PHE A 76 -3.33 -3.04 -5.81
CA PHE A 76 -4.72 -2.85 -6.22
C PHE A 76 -5.05 -1.35 -6.25
N TYR A 77 -5.69 -0.87 -7.32
CA TYR A 77 -5.94 0.55 -7.55
C TYR A 77 -7.34 0.82 -8.17
N PRO A 78 -7.91 2.01 -7.95
CA PRO A 78 -9.18 2.42 -8.53
C PRO A 78 -9.08 2.61 -10.05
N ASN A 79 -10.22 2.65 -10.74
CA ASN A 79 -10.25 3.13 -12.12
C ASN A 79 -9.92 4.64 -12.11
N THR A 80 -8.82 5.02 -12.76
CA THR A 80 -8.48 6.43 -13.08
C THR A 80 -9.50 7.07 -14.00
#